data_AF-A0A1I5M929-F1
#
_entry.id   AF-A0A1I5M929-F1
#
_cell.length_a   1.000
_cell.length_b   1.000
_cell.length_c   1.000
_cell.angle_alpha   90.00
_cell.angle_beta   90.00
_cell.angle_gamma   90.00
#
_symmetry.space_group_name_H-M   'P 1'
#
loop_
_entity.id
_entity.type
_entity.pdbx_description
1 polymer ?
#
loop_
_entity_poly.entity_id
_entity_poly.type
_entity_poly.pdbx_seq_one_letter_code
_entity_poly.pdbx_strand_id
1 'polypeptide(L)' 'PLLVFDIWEHAYYLQYRNVKADYIKQLWNVVNWDEVGKRFADARAGYNGLRLPTA' A
#
# COMPACT_ATOMS: atom_id res chain seq x y z
N PRO A 1 8.00 -1.07 -2.07
CA PRO A 1 6.58 -1.53 -2.12
C PRO A 1 5.70 -0.38 -2.61
N LEU A 2 4.78 -0.64 -3.56
CA LEU A 2 4.02 0.43 -4.24
C LEU A 2 2.67 0.72 -3.58
N LEU A 3 1.93 -0.32 -3.21
CA LEU A 3 0.65 -0.26 -2.50
C LEU A 3 0.57 -1.48 -1.57
N VAL A 4 0.04 -1.29 -0.37
CA VAL A 4 -0.15 -2.37 0.62
C VAL A 4 -1.51 -2.17 1.29
N PHE A 5 -2.23 -3.27 1.51
CA PHE A 5 -3.46 -3.29 2.31
C PHE A 5 -3.24 -4.05 3.60
N ASP A 6 -3.71 -3.48 4.70
CA ASP A 6 -3.70 -4.13 6.01
C ASP A 6 -4.99 -4.95 6.20
N ILE A 7 -4.84 -6.27 6.37
CA ILE A 7 -5.93 -7.26 6.52
C ILE A 7 -5.91 -7.89 7.92
N TRP A 8 -5.25 -7.25 8.89
CA TRP A 8 -5.41 -7.62 10.30
C TRP A 8 -6.79 -7.23 10.82
N GLU A 9 -7.35 -8.03 11.72
CA GLU A 9 -8.71 -7.81 12.26
C GLU A 9 -8.86 -6.40 12.85
N HIS A 10 -7.81 -5.86 13.50
CA HIS A 10 -7.86 -4.51 14.05
C HIS A 10 -8.06 -3.39 13.00
N ALA A 11 -7.82 -3.65 11.72
CA ALA A 11 -7.92 -2.64 10.66
C ALA A 11 -9.36 -2.49 10.14
N TYR A 12 -10.20 -3.53 10.27
CA TYR A 12 -11.57 -3.51 9.71
C TYR A 12 -12.67 -4.01 10.64
N TYR A 13 -12.35 -4.70 11.75
CA TYR A 13 -13.37 -5.39 12.54
C TYR A 13 -14.39 -4.45 13.17
N LEU A 14 -14.02 -3.20 13.49
CA LEU A 14 -14.95 -2.23 14.07
C LEU A 14 -16.04 -1.77 13.06
N GLN A 15 -15.73 -1.75 11.77
CA GLN A 15 -16.64 -1.27 10.72
C GLN A 15 -17.32 -2.43 9.97
N TYR A 16 -16.56 -3.48 9.65
CA TYR A 16 -17.00 -4.59 8.79
C TYR A 16 -17.11 -5.92 9.54
N ARG A 17 -16.73 -5.99 10.83
CA ARG A 17 -16.75 -7.20 11.66
C ARG A 17 -16.08 -8.38 10.92
N ASN A 18 -16.86 -9.38 10.56
CA ASN A 18 -16.47 -10.62 9.90
C ASN A 18 -16.52 -10.55 8.36
N VAL A 19 -17.02 -9.46 7.76
CA VAL A 19 -17.18 -9.33 6.31
C VAL A 19 -15.95 -8.67 5.67
N LYS A 20 -14.84 -9.42 5.60
CA LYS A 20 -13.56 -8.94 5.04
C LYS A 20 -13.66 -8.48 3.58
N ALA A 21 -14.54 -9.11 2.80
CA ALA A 21 -14.72 -8.80 1.38
C ALA A 21 -15.20 -7.36 1.15
N ASP A 22 -16.11 -6.87 2.00
CA ASP A 22 -16.67 -5.52 1.88
C ASP A 22 -15.63 -4.46 2.23
N TYR A 23 -14.78 -4.72 3.23
CA TYR A 23 -13.64 -3.87 3.56
C TYR A 23 -12.67 -3.70 2.36
N ILE A 24 -12.30 -4.81 1.71
CA ILE A 24 -11.41 -4.76 0.53
C ILE A 24 -12.08 -4.00 -0.62
N LYS A 25 -13.37 -4.21 -0.84
CA LYS A 25 -14.12 -3.50 -1.88
C LYS A 25 -14.10 -1.99 -1.66
N GLN A 26 -14.23 -1.55 -0.41
CA GLN A 26 -14.19 -0.13 -0.06
C GLN A 26 -12.79 0.47 -0.09
N LEU A 27 -11.76 -0.32 0.24
CA LEU A 27 -10.36 0.13 0.14
C LEU A 27 -10.01 0.64 -1.26
N TRP A 28 -10.49 0.00 -2.33
CA TRP A 28 -10.25 0.45 -3.70
C TRP A 28 -10.81 1.84 -4.02
N ASN A 29 -11.85 2.28 -3.31
CA ASN A 29 -12.43 3.62 -3.50
C ASN A 29 -11.61 4.72 -2.83
N VAL A 30 -10.70 4.37 -1.91
CA VAL A 30 -9.93 5.34 -1.11
C VAL A 30 -8.43 5.30 -1.42
N VAL A 31 -7.99 4.48 -2.38
CA VAL A 31 -6.58 4.43 -2.79
C VAL A 31 -6.16 5.76 -3.39
N ASN A 32 -5.05 6.32 -2.88
CA ASN A 32 -4.39 7.47 -3.48
C ASN A 32 -3.47 7.02 -4.63
N TRP A 33 -3.98 7.10 -5.86
CA TRP A 33 -3.24 6.70 -7.06
C TRP A 33 -2.08 7.62 -7.42
N ASP A 34 -2.14 8.91 -7.06
CA ASP A 34 -1.05 9.85 -7.32
C ASP A 34 0.22 9.46 -6.55
N GLU A 35 0.05 9.04 -5.29
CA GLU A 35 1.14 8.56 -4.46
C GLU A 35 1.72 7.23 -4.98
N VAL A 36 0.86 6.31 -5.43
CA VAL A 36 1.31 5.06 -6.06
C VAL A 36 2.12 5.34 -7.33
N GLY A 37 1.67 6.29 -8.15
CA GLY A 37 2.38 6.73 -9.36
C GLY A 37 3.75 7.34 -9.05
N LYS A 38 3.84 8.19 -8.02
CA LYS A 38 5.12 8.75 -7.53
C LYS A 38 6.08 7.65 -7.10
N ARG A 39 5.63 6.73 -6.24
CA ARG A 39 6.46 5.60 -5.78
C ARG A 39 6.92 4.70 -6.92
N PHE A 40 6.08 4.51 -7.93
CA PHE A 40 6.46 3.75 -9.12
C PHE A 40 7.53 4.47 -9.95
N ALA A 41 7.38 5.78 -10.15
CA ALA A 41 8.38 6.60 -10.83
C ALA A 41 9.72 6.58 -10.08
N ASP A 42 9.70 6.72 -8.75
CA ASP A 42 10.90 6.67 -7.90
C ASP A 42 11.59 5.31 -7.94
N ALA A 43 10.80 4.22 -7.89
CA ALA A 43 11.32 2.86 -8.01
C ALA A 43 11.94 2.62 -9.40
N ARG A 44 11.33 3.15 -10.47
CA ARG A 44 11.83 3.04 -11.85
C ARG A 44 13.06 3.91 -12.09
N ALA A 45 13.11 5.10 -11.49
CA ALA A 45 14.25 6.01 -11.54
C ALA A 45 15.47 5.49 -10.73
N GLY A 46 15.29 4.41 -9.95
CA GLY A 46 16.38 3.77 -9.23
C GLY A 46 16.78 4.54 -7.98
N TYR A 47 15.82 4.94 -7.14
CA TYR A 47 16.14 5.37 -5.77
C TYR A 47 16.74 4.20 -4.96
N ASN A 48 18.05 4.00 -5.11
CA ASN A 48 19.12 4.10 -4.11
C ASN A 48 18.83 3.74 -2.64
N GLY A 49 17.88 2.83 -2.37
CA GLY A 49 17.73 2.20 -1.06
C GLY A 49 18.76 1.09 -0.83
N LEU A 50 19.26 0.49 -1.91
CA LEU A 50 20.43 -0.37 -1.91
C LEU A 50 21.66 0.45 -2.31
N ARG A 51 22.02 1.45 -1.50
CA ARG A 51 23.41 1.94 -1.54
C ARG A 51 24.26 0.78 -1.07
N LEU A 52 24.80 0.00 -2.01
CA LEU A 52 25.93 -0.88 -1.70
C LEU A 52 26.95 0.01 -1.00
N PRO A 53 27.41 -0.34 0.22
CA PRO A 53 28.46 0.43 0.86
C PRO A 53 29.61 0.49 -0.13
N THR A 54 29.82 1.68 -0.69
CA THR A 54 30.89 1.88 -1.67
C THR A 54 32.18 1.77 -0.87
N ALA A 55 33.02 0.81 -1.26
CA ALA A 55 34.33 0.57 -0.66
C ALA A 55 35.25 1.80 -0.80
#